data_AF-A5UP94-F1
#
_entry.id   AF-A5UP94-F1
#
_cell.length_a   1.000
_cell.length_b   1.000
_cell.length_c   1.000
_cell.angle_alpha   90.00
_cell.angle_beta   90.00
_cell.angle_gamma   90.00
#
_symmetry.space_group_name_H-M   'P 1'
#
loop_
_entity.id
_entity.type
_entity.pdbx_description
1 polymer ?
#
loop_
_entity_poly.entity_id
_entity_poly.type
_entity_poly.pdbx_seq_one_letter_code
_entity_poly.pdbx_strand_id
1 'polypeptide(L)'
;MTESTATEVQQLIAEGRAAALAGDTFTARARFRRATELDSENPEAWLGLSSVVPILAEKRDYLQRVLALDPTNTEAADSLAYVEKLIAEGLQIAPSHRRQEQHASGNASPLLSAPEPPTTTVDVAYCYIHPDRETGLRCVQCNRPICGSCAQMTPVGQLCPECRKARRPPHYQAELSHMLIGVVIGFFAALIGSILVVALAGVPFLGLFLAMMSAPLMGALTVRIVEQLTHKRGRAMQASVGVGLGLGALPLFGFGVIALLSGAVLQLLLIGLWMALLIVTAVARLR
;
A
#
# COMPACT_ATOMS: atom_id res chain seq x y z
N MET A 1 48.45 -17.33 12.23
CA MET A 1 47.21 -16.70 11.72
C MET A 1 45.94 -17.32 12.31
N THR A 2 46.00 -18.53 12.86
CA THR A 2 44.84 -19.28 13.41
C THR A 2 44.29 -18.74 14.75
N GLU A 3 45.12 -18.15 15.62
CA GLU A 3 44.64 -17.59 16.89
C GLU A 3 43.74 -16.37 16.70
N SER A 4 44.03 -15.53 15.69
CA SER A 4 43.20 -14.36 15.37
C SER A 4 41.83 -14.76 14.83
N THR A 5 41.76 -15.81 14.00
CA THR A 5 40.50 -16.27 13.40
C THR A 5 39.62 -16.96 14.44
N ALA A 6 40.21 -17.76 15.34
CA ALA A 6 39.46 -18.40 16.42
C ALA A 6 38.82 -17.36 17.38
N THR A 7 39.57 -16.31 17.72
CA THR A 7 39.08 -15.21 18.56
C THR A 7 37.96 -14.42 17.86
N GLU A 8 38.11 -14.14 16.56
CA GLU A 8 37.09 -13.47 15.75
C GLU A 8 35.79 -14.31 15.65
N VAL A 9 35.90 -15.62 15.46
CA VAL A 9 34.76 -16.55 15.44
C VAL A 9 34.03 -16.53 16.78
N GLN A 10 34.74 -16.62 17.91
CA GLN A 10 34.12 -16.53 19.23
C GLN A 10 33.40 -15.21 19.47
N GLN A 11 33.98 -14.09 19.01
CA GLN A 11 33.34 -12.78 19.09
C GLN A 11 32.04 -12.74 18.27
N LEU A 12 32.06 -13.24 17.03
CA LEU A 12 30.87 -13.31 16.17
C LEU A 12 29.76 -14.17 16.77
N ILE A 13 30.11 -15.31 17.38
CA ILE A 13 29.13 -16.16 18.06
C ILE A 13 28.54 -15.44 19.28
N ALA A 14 29.34 -14.74 20.07
CA ALA A 14 28.86 -13.96 21.21
C ALA A 14 27.91 -12.83 20.80
N GLU A 15 28.25 -12.08 19.75
CA GLU A 15 27.40 -11.03 19.19
C GLU A 15 26.11 -11.60 18.58
N GLY A 16 26.20 -12.76 17.92
CA GLY A 16 25.04 -13.49 17.40
C GLY A 16 24.09 -13.93 18.51
N ARG A 17 24.62 -14.48 19.61
CA ARG A 17 23.84 -14.86 20.80
C ARG A 17 23.15 -13.64 21.44
N ALA A 18 23.87 -12.52 21.58
CA ALA A 18 23.31 -11.28 22.12
C ALA A 18 22.16 -10.74 21.25
N ALA A 19 22.31 -10.74 19.92
CA ALA A 19 21.27 -10.33 18.99
C ALA A 19 20.05 -11.27 19.03
N ALA A 20 20.26 -12.58 19.17
CA ALA A 20 19.18 -13.56 19.29
C ALA A 20 18.36 -13.33 20.56
N LEU A 21 19.02 -13.08 21.70
CA LEU A 21 18.37 -12.73 22.97
C LEU A 21 17.58 -11.41 22.90
N ALA A 22 18.05 -10.45 22.09
CA ALA A 22 17.33 -9.20 21.83
C ALA A 22 16.13 -9.35 20.87
N GLY A 23 15.92 -10.55 20.29
CA GLY A 23 14.89 -10.81 19.29
C GLY A 23 15.24 -10.38 17.86
N ASP A 24 16.46 -9.86 17.63
CA ASP A 24 16.95 -9.51 16.31
C ASP A 24 17.52 -10.76 15.59
N THR A 25 16.60 -11.56 15.09
CA THR A 25 16.92 -12.79 14.34
C THR A 25 17.71 -12.53 13.05
N PHE A 26 17.61 -11.33 12.46
CA PHE A 26 18.32 -10.98 11.24
C PHE A 26 19.81 -10.79 11.51
N THR A 27 20.14 -9.93 12.47
CA THR A 27 21.53 -9.68 12.86
C THR A 27 22.16 -10.96 13.42
N ALA A 28 21.44 -11.69 14.26
CA ALA A 28 21.93 -12.96 14.81
C ALA A 28 22.31 -13.96 13.71
N ARG A 29 21.43 -14.15 12.71
CA ARG A 29 21.69 -15.05 11.58
C ARG A 29 22.89 -14.60 10.75
N ALA A 30 23.05 -13.30 10.52
CA ALA A 30 24.20 -12.77 9.80
C ALA A 30 25.53 -13.06 10.53
N ARG A 31 25.56 -12.88 11.86
CA ARG A 31 26.76 -13.14 12.67
C ARG A 31 27.11 -14.62 12.74
N PHE A 32 26.13 -15.49 12.97
CA PHE A 32 26.37 -16.94 12.97
C PHE A 32 26.80 -17.47 11.61
N ARG A 33 26.19 -16.97 10.52
CA ARG A 33 26.62 -17.34 9.16
C ARG A 33 28.07 -16.93 8.91
N ARG A 34 28.46 -15.71 9.31
CA ARG A 34 29.84 -15.25 9.18
C ARG A 34 30.81 -16.12 9.99
N ALA A 35 30.40 -16.53 11.20
CA ALA A 35 31.18 -17.46 12.02
C ALA A 35 31.39 -18.81 11.29
N THR A 36 30.34 -19.38 10.69
CA THR A 36 30.45 -20.64 9.92
C THR A 36 31.27 -20.53 8.63
N GLU A 37 31.37 -19.32 8.05
CA GLU A 37 32.23 -19.06 6.87
C GLU A 37 33.71 -18.97 7.24
N LEU A 38 34.03 -18.50 8.44
CA LEU A 38 35.39 -18.40 8.95
C LEU A 38 35.89 -19.73 9.52
N ASP A 39 35.01 -20.46 10.20
CA ASP A 39 35.27 -21.78 10.77
C ASP A 39 34.06 -22.69 10.58
N SER A 40 34.16 -23.59 9.59
CA SER A 40 33.12 -24.55 9.27
C SER A 40 33.07 -25.75 10.22
N GLU A 41 34.13 -25.98 11.01
CA GLU A 41 34.24 -27.13 11.91
C GLU A 41 33.73 -26.82 13.32
N ASN A 42 33.33 -25.57 13.59
CA ASN A 42 32.81 -25.17 14.89
C ASN A 42 31.32 -25.54 15.07
N PRO A 43 30.98 -26.47 15.99
CA PRO A 43 29.60 -26.89 16.22
C PRO A 43 28.72 -25.78 16.83
N GLU A 44 29.27 -24.87 17.64
CA GLU A 44 28.48 -23.80 18.28
C GLU A 44 27.92 -22.81 17.27
N ALA A 45 28.66 -22.51 16.20
CA ALA A 45 28.22 -21.58 15.16
C ALA A 45 27.01 -22.15 14.38
N TRP A 46 27.07 -23.45 14.03
CA TRP A 46 25.96 -24.15 13.39
C TRP A 46 24.75 -24.30 14.31
N LEU A 47 24.98 -24.59 15.59
CA LEU A 47 23.91 -24.66 16.59
C LEU A 47 23.21 -23.29 16.75
N GLY A 48 23.98 -22.21 16.87
CA GLY A 48 23.48 -20.84 16.90
C GLY A 48 22.66 -20.49 15.66
N LEU A 49 23.12 -20.88 14.47
CA LEU A 49 22.40 -20.66 13.22
C LEU A 49 21.05 -21.42 13.19
N SER A 50 21.01 -22.65 13.68
CA SER A 50 19.78 -23.46 13.75
C SER A 50 18.70 -22.84 14.66
N SER A 51 19.12 -22.06 15.67
CA SER A 51 18.19 -21.44 16.63
C SER A 51 17.39 -20.28 16.02
N VAL A 52 17.97 -19.56 15.07
CA VAL A 52 17.40 -18.32 14.50
C VAL A 52 16.70 -18.54 13.16
N VAL A 53 16.88 -19.72 12.55
CA VAL A 53 16.30 -20.05 11.24
C VAL A 53 14.86 -20.55 11.41
N PRO A 54 13.87 -19.92 10.75
CA PRO A 54 12.47 -20.32 10.87
C PRO A 54 12.11 -21.53 9.99
N ILE A 55 12.89 -21.81 8.94
CA ILE A 55 12.59 -22.87 7.96
C ILE A 55 13.06 -24.22 8.52
N LEU A 56 12.15 -25.18 8.68
CA LEU A 56 12.44 -26.46 9.32
C LEU A 56 13.44 -27.31 8.52
N ALA A 57 13.37 -27.26 7.19
CA ALA A 57 14.31 -27.98 6.32
C ALA A 57 15.77 -27.50 6.53
N GLU A 58 16.00 -26.19 6.51
CA GLU A 58 17.32 -25.61 6.80
C GLU A 58 17.78 -25.92 8.23
N LYS A 59 16.86 -25.81 9.20
CA LYS A 59 17.16 -26.08 10.61
C LYS A 59 17.63 -27.53 10.81
N ARG A 60 16.97 -28.50 10.16
CA ARG A 60 17.38 -29.91 10.16
C ARG A 60 18.80 -30.07 9.61
N ASP A 61 19.08 -29.46 8.46
CA ASP A 61 20.39 -29.59 7.81
C ASP A 61 21.53 -29.01 8.67
N TYR A 62 21.30 -27.91 9.39
CA TYR A 62 22.27 -27.35 10.33
C TYR A 62 22.47 -28.23 11.56
N LEU A 63 21.40 -28.78 12.14
CA LEU A 63 21.49 -29.68 13.30
C LEU A 63 22.22 -30.99 12.96
N GLN A 64 22.00 -31.53 11.76
CA GLN A 64 22.75 -32.69 11.27
C GLN A 64 24.25 -32.39 11.15
N ARG A 65 24.62 -31.17 10.73
CA ARG A 65 26.04 -30.74 10.70
C ARG A 65 26.63 -30.64 12.11
N VAL A 66 25.88 -30.12 13.09
CA VAL A 66 26.33 -30.08 14.49
C VAL A 66 26.65 -31.50 14.98
N LEU A 67 25.75 -32.46 14.75
CA LEU A 67 25.95 -33.85 15.19
C LEU A 67 27.07 -34.58 14.42
N ALA A 68 27.36 -34.16 13.18
CA ALA A 68 28.49 -34.68 12.43
C ALA A 68 29.84 -34.20 13.01
N LEU A 69 29.89 -32.99 13.57
CA LEU A 69 31.07 -32.40 14.19
C LEU A 69 31.22 -32.81 15.67
N ASP A 70 30.11 -32.84 16.40
CA ASP A 70 30.02 -33.23 17.80
C ASP A 70 28.86 -34.20 18.03
N PRO A 71 29.11 -35.52 17.91
CA PRO A 71 28.09 -36.55 18.13
C PRO A 71 27.60 -36.63 19.58
N THR A 72 28.30 -36.00 20.54
CA THR A 72 27.96 -36.06 21.96
C THR A 72 26.99 -34.95 22.38
N ASN A 73 26.65 -34.04 21.46
CA ASN A 73 25.77 -32.92 21.73
C ASN A 73 24.30 -33.35 21.84
N THR A 74 23.82 -33.52 23.08
CA THR A 74 22.43 -33.90 23.36
C THR A 74 21.43 -32.84 22.92
N GLU A 75 21.77 -31.55 23.04
CA GLU A 75 20.88 -30.44 22.65
C GLU A 75 20.59 -30.45 21.14
N ALA A 76 21.60 -30.70 20.32
CA ALA A 76 21.46 -30.84 18.87
C ALA A 76 20.64 -32.08 18.49
N ALA A 77 20.80 -33.20 19.21
CA ALA A 77 20.05 -34.43 18.99
C ALA A 77 18.57 -34.26 19.32
N ASP A 78 18.25 -33.67 20.48
CA ASP A 78 16.88 -33.43 20.93
C ASP A 78 16.15 -32.47 19.99
N SER A 79 16.83 -31.38 19.59
CA SER A 79 16.26 -30.40 18.67
C SER A 79 16.07 -30.97 17.25
N LEU A 80 16.93 -31.89 16.79
CA LEU A 80 16.76 -32.56 15.50
C LEU A 80 15.53 -33.47 15.51
N ALA A 81 15.38 -34.30 16.54
CA ALA A 81 14.22 -35.19 16.70
C ALA A 81 12.90 -34.38 16.74
N TYR A 82 12.92 -33.23 17.42
CA TYR A 82 11.77 -32.32 17.45
C TYR A 82 11.45 -31.72 16.07
N VAL A 83 12.45 -31.27 15.32
CA VAL A 83 12.27 -30.70 13.98
C VAL A 83 11.76 -31.75 12.99
N GLU A 84 12.27 -32.97 13.04
CA GLU A 84 11.83 -34.07 12.17
C GLU A 84 10.36 -34.44 12.42
N LYS A 85 9.93 -34.43 13.69
CA LYS A 85 8.52 -34.60 14.03
C LYS A 85 7.63 -33.53 13.39
N LEU A 86 8.03 -32.25 13.48
CA LEU A 86 7.26 -31.15 12.87
C LEU A 86 7.19 -31.28 11.34
N ILE A 87 8.29 -31.70 10.70
CA ILE A 87 8.31 -31.95 9.25
C ILE A 87 7.37 -33.11 8.90
N ALA A 88 7.32 -34.18 9.70
CA ALA A 88 6.40 -35.30 9.51
C ALA A 88 4.93 -34.89 9.67
N GLU A 89 4.63 -33.90 10.51
CA GLU A 89 3.30 -33.27 10.65
C GLU A 89 2.95 -32.34 9.46
N GLY A 90 3.86 -32.14 8.50
CA GLY A 90 3.66 -31.31 7.31
C GLY A 90 3.95 -29.83 7.51
N LEU A 91 4.57 -29.44 8.64
CA LEU A 91 4.99 -28.06 8.86
C LEU A 91 6.27 -27.75 8.08
N GLN A 92 6.31 -26.54 7.52
CA GLN A 92 7.49 -26.03 6.81
C GLN A 92 8.24 -24.97 7.63
N ILE A 93 7.53 -24.28 8.52
CA ILE A 93 8.03 -23.17 9.33
C ILE A 93 7.85 -23.55 10.80
N ALA A 94 8.87 -23.31 11.62
CA ALA A 94 8.81 -23.54 13.05
C ALA A 94 7.70 -22.71 13.70
N PRO A 95 6.83 -23.30 14.52
CA PRO A 95 5.79 -22.55 15.23
C PRO A 95 6.43 -21.54 16.19
N SER A 96 5.84 -20.34 16.30
CA SER A 96 6.34 -19.34 17.24
C SER A 96 6.14 -19.82 18.68
N HIS A 97 7.14 -19.61 19.54
CA HIS A 97 7.07 -19.95 20.97
C HIS A 97 5.81 -19.38 21.66
N ARG A 98 5.37 -18.19 21.23
CA ARG A 98 4.12 -17.56 21.71
C ARG A 98 2.88 -18.46 21.52
N ARG A 99 2.82 -19.22 20.43
CA ARG A 99 1.71 -20.16 20.17
C ARG A 99 1.82 -21.41 21.06
N GLN A 100 3.04 -21.89 21.31
CA GLN A 100 3.25 -23.04 22.22
C GLN A 100 2.96 -22.70 23.68
N GLU A 101 3.37 -21.53 24.17
CA GLU A 101 3.01 -21.05 25.52
C GLU A 101 1.49 -20.90 25.69
N GLN A 102 0.78 -20.47 24.63
CA GLN A 102 -0.68 -20.40 24.63
C GLN A 102 -1.34 -21.78 24.72
N HIS A 103 -0.79 -22.80 24.03
CA HIS A 103 -1.30 -24.16 24.11
C HIS A 103 -0.90 -24.89 25.40
N ALA A 104 0.32 -24.68 25.90
CA ALA A 104 0.84 -25.27 27.12
C ALA A 104 0.21 -24.67 28.39
N SER A 105 -0.18 -23.39 28.36
CA SER A 105 -0.90 -22.75 29.47
C SER A 105 -2.36 -23.23 29.63
N GLY A 106 -2.83 -24.19 28.82
CA GLY A 106 -4.19 -24.72 28.92
C GLY A 106 -5.27 -23.68 28.62
N ASN A 107 -4.89 -22.53 28.05
CA ASN A 107 -5.81 -21.47 27.70
C ASN A 107 -6.57 -21.86 26.44
N ALA A 108 -7.61 -22.70 26.61
CA ALA A 108 -8.78 -22.57 25.76
C ALA A 108 -9.13 -21.08 25.68
N SER A 109 -9.36 -20.56 24.46
CA SER A 109 -9.72 -19.16 24.25
C SER A 109 -10.70 -18.71 25.34
N PRO A 110 -10.45 -17.60 26.08
CA PRO A 110 -11.36 -17.12 27.13
C PRO A 110 -12.82 -16.94 26.68
N LEU A 111 -13.04 -16.91 25.36
CA LEU A 111 -14.34 -16.87 24.70
C LEU A 111 -15.17 -18.16 24.84
N LEU A 112 -14.57 -19.30 25.19
CA LEU A 112 -15.27 -20.60 25.32
C LEU A 112 -15.68 -20.93 26.76
N SER A 113 -15.19 -20.19 27.76
CA SER A 113 -15.47 -20.44 29.20
C SER A 113 -16.35 -19.36 29.84
N ALA A 114 -16.96 -18.48 29.04
CA ALA A 114 -17.89 -17.48 29.56
C ALA A 114 -19.15 -18.17 30.11
N PRO A 115 -19.59 -17.87 31.35
CA PRO A 115 -20.88 -18.32 31.85
C PRO A 115 -21.99 -17.93 30.88
N GLU A 116 -22.88 -18.87 30.59
CA GLU A 116 -24.04 -18.66 29.74
C GLU A 116 -24.80 -17.41 30.21
N PRO A 117 -24.98 -16.38 29.35
CA PRO A 117 -25.55 -15.12 29.80
C PRO A 117 -26.97 -15.34 30.31
N PRO A 118 -27.40 -14.63 31.37
CA PRO A 118 -28.76 -14.71 31.86
C PRO A 118 -29.72 -14.33 30.73
N THR A 119 -30.82 -15.07 30.62
CA THR A 119 -31.90 -14.86 29.65
C THR A 119 -32.54 -13.49 29.89
N THR A 120 -31.94 -12.43 29.33
CA THR A 120 -32.56 -11.11 29.28
C THR A 120 -33.74 -11.22 28.33
N THR A 121 -34.93 -10.91 28.84
CA THR A 121 -36.14 -10.70 28.04
C THR A 121 -35.81 -9.75 26.91
N VAL A 122 -35.81 -10.26 25.67
CA VAL A 122 -35.47 -9.49 24.48
C VAL A 122 -36.60 -8.49 24.25
N ASP A 123 -36.43 -7.25 24.71
CA ASP A 123 -37.28 -6.14 24.27
C ASP A 123 -37.16 -6.02 22.75
N VAL A 124 -38.21 -6.47 22.06
CA VAL A 124 -38.24 -6.51 20.61
C VAL A 124 -38.32 -5.07 20.09
N ALA A 125 -37.20 -4.59 19.56
CA ALA A 125 -37.12 -3.26 18.99
C ALA A 125 -37.65 -3.28 17.55
N TYR A 126 -38.34 -2.22 17.16
CA TYR A 126 -38.83 -2.03 15.78
C TYR A 126 -37.91 -1.11 15.00
N CYS A 127 -37.83 -1.31 13.68
CA CYS A 127 -37.00 -0.45 12.85
C CYS A 127 -37.52 0.99 12.84
N TYR A 128 -36.62 1.97 13.00
CA TYR A 128 -37.00 3.39 13.02
C TYR A 128 -37.66 3.88 11.71
N ILE A 129 -37.41 3.22 10.59
CA ILE A 129 -38.01 3.53 9.27
C ILE A 129 -39.28 2.68 9.04
N HIS A 130 -39.27 1.44 9.53
CA HIS A 130 -40.33 0.46 9.31
C HIS A 130 -40.86 -0.02 10.66
N PRO A 131 -41.88 0.63 11.24
CA PRO A 131 -42.41 0.27 12.55
C PRO A 131 -43.03 -1.13 12.56
N ASP A 132 -43.40 -1.68 11.40
CA ASP A 132 -43.99 -3.02 11.28
C ASP A 132 -42.94 -4.15 11.28
N ARG A 133 -41.64 -3.83 11.40
CA ARG A 133 -40.55 -4.83 11.34
C ARG A 133 -39.77 -4.87 12.63
N GLU A 134 -39.92 -5.99 13.33
CA GLU A 134 -39.08 -6.38 14.47
C GLU A 134 -37.62 -6.54 14.03
N THR A 135 -36.69 -6.04 14.85
CA THR A 135 -35.26 -6.13 14.56
C THR A 135 -34.41 -6.21 15.81
N GLY A 136 -33.43 -7.13 15.79
CA GLY A 136 -32.33 -7.16 16.75
C GLY A 136 -31.12 -6.33 16.30
N LEU A 137 -31.12 -5.78 15.08
CA LEU A 137 -29.98 -5.09 14.51
C LEU A 137 -29.98 -3.60 14.90
N ARG A 138 -28.80 -3.09 15.30
CA ARG A 138 -28.58 -1.69 15.68
C ARG A 138 -27.41 -1.11 14.90
N CYS A 139 -27.52 0.16 14.54
CA CYS A 139 -26.45 0.89 13.87
C CYS A 139 -25.24 1.06 14.82
N VAL A 140 -24.04 0.70 14.37
CA VAL A 140 -22.81 0.81 15.19
C VAL A 140 -22.50 2.26 15.61
N GLN A 141 -22.96 3.26 14.83
CA GLN A 141 -22.62 4.66 15.07
C GLN A 141 -23.66 5.43 15.89
N CYS A 142 -24.96 5.15 15.72
CA CYS A 142 -26.03 5.88 16.42
C CYS A 142 -26.91 4.99 17.31
N ASN A 143 -26.63 3.69 17.36
CA ASN A 143 -27.33 2.66 18.14
C ASN A 143 -28.86 2.54 17.91
N ARG A 144 -29.38 3.20 16.86
CA ARG A 144 -30.79 3.11 16.47
C ARG A 144 -31.13 1.73 15.89
N PRO A 145 -32.32 1.17 16.18
CA PRO A 145 -32.77 -0.10 15.63
C PRO A 145 -33.03 0.03 14.12
N ILE A 146 -32.44 -0.87 13.33
CA ILE A 146 -32.53 -0.92 11.86
C ILE A 146 -32.92 -2.31 11.42
N CYS A 147 -33.78 -2.49 10.42
CA CYS A 147 -34.07 -3.82 9.88
C CYS A 147 -32.99 -4.25 8.85
N GLY A 148 -32.93 -5.54 8.52
CA GLY A 148 -31.96 -6.09 7.57
C GLY A 148 -32.00 -5.42 6.18
N SER A 149 -33.15 -4.91 5.74
CA SER A 149 -33.27 -4.17 4.48
C SER A 149 -32.73 -2.74 4.53
N CYS A 150 -32.71 -2.13 5.71
CA CYS A 150 -32.17 -0.78 5.91
C CYS A 150 -30.69 -0.78 6.32
N ALA A 151 -30.18 -1.93 6.76
CA ALA A 151 -28.80 -2.11 7.17
C ALA A 151 -27.87 -2.03 5.95
N GLN A 152 -26.88 -1.13 6.03
CA GLN A 152 -25.86 -1.01 5.01
C GLN A 152 -24.54 -1.51 5.57
N MET A 153 -24.05 -2.61 4.99
CA MET A 153 -22.81 -3.26 5.43
C MET A 153 -21.60 -2.39 5.09
N THR A 154 -20.76 -2.17 6.09
CA THR A 154 -19.45 -1.52 5.95
C THR A 154 -18.38 -2.39 6.62
N PRO A 155 -17.08 -2.16 6.35
CA PRO A 155 -16.00 -2.96 6.95
C PRO A 155 -15.97 -2.95 8.48
N VAL A 156 -16.55 -1.92 9.11
CA VAL A 156 -16.61 -1.76 10.58
C VAL A 156 -17.97 -2.17 11.16
N GLY A 157 -18.85 -2.78 10.36
CA GLY A 157 -20.18 -3.23 10.76
C GLY A 157 -21.33 -2.56 10.01
N GLN A 158 -22.55 -2.74 10.53
CA GLN A 158 -23.77 -2.24 9.92
C GLN A 158 -24.07 -0.78 10.31
N LEU A 159 -24.34 0.05 9.31
CA LEU A 159 -24.73 1.45 9.49
C LEU A 159 -26.14 1.70 8.99
N CYS A 160 -26.83 2.65 9.62
CA CYS A 160 -28.08 3.21 9.10
C CYS A 160 -27.80 4.15 7.90
N PRO A 161 -28.80 4.39 7.03
CA PRO A 161 -28.62 5.22 5.84
C PRO A 161 -28.22 6.67 6.16
N GLU A 162 -28.67 7.22 7.29
CA GLU A 162 -28.26 8.56 7.77
C GLU A 162 -26.76 8.60 8.12
N CYS A 163 -26.28 7.65 8.94
CA CYS A 163 -24.87 7.58 9.33
C CYS A 163 -23.96 7.28 8.14
N ARG A 164 -24.39 6.50 7.15
CA ARG A 164 -23.59 6.29 5.93
C ARG A 164 -23.50 7.55 5.07
N LYS A 165 -24.58 8.33 4.98
CA LYS A 165 -24.55 9.65 4.30
C LYS A 165 -23.59 10.61 5.00
N ALA A 166 -23.59 10.63 6.34
CA ALA A 166 -22.65 11.44 7.13
C ALA A 166 -21.18 10.96 7.01
N ARG A 167 -20.94 9.65 6.85
CA ARG A 167 -19.61 9.10 6.56
C ARG A 167 -19.11 9.32 5.14
N ARG A 168 -19.95 9.79 4.20
CA ARG A 168 -19.40 10.27 2.93
C ARG A 168 -18.52 11.48 3.27
N PRO A 169 -17.21 11.42 2.98
CA PRO A 169 -16.32 12.50 3.38
C PRO A 169 -16.83 13.81 2.80
N PRO A 170 -16.92 14.90 3.59
CA PRO A 170 -17.33 16.22 3.13
C PRO A 170 -16.37 16.81 2.08
N HIS A 171 -15.32 16.09 1.70
CA HIS A 171 -14.43 16.38 0.56
C HIS A 171 -15.13 16.45 -0.82
N TYR A 172 -16.45 16.24 -0.90
CA TYR A 172 -17.26 16.53 -2.11
C TYR A 172 -18.08 17.83 -2.01
N GLN A 173 -17.94 18.62 -0.95
CA GLN A 173 -18.30 20.03 -1.01
C GLN A 173 -17.07 20.77 -1.55
N ALA A 174 -16.92 20.74 -2.88
CA ALA A 174 -16.01 21.63 -3.55
C ALA A 174 -16.54 23.05 -3.33
N GLU A 175 -16.06 23.69 -2.27
CA GLU A 175 -16.27 25.12 -2.04
C GLU A 175 -15.85 25.85 -3.33
N LEU A 176 -16.71 26.74 -3.82
CA LEU A 176 -16.59 27.37 -5.14
C LEU A 176 -15.20 28.02 -5.35
N SER A 177 -14.59 28.48 -4.26
CA SER A 177 -13.22 29.01 -4.18
C SER A 177 -12.16 28.05 -4.73
N HIS A 178 -12.23 26.75 -4.41
CA HIS A 178 -11.26 25.76 -4.88
C HIS A 178 -11.48 25.35 -6.35
N MET A 179 -12.72 25.40 -6.85
CA MET A 179 -12.98 25.21 -8.28
C MET A 179 -12.44 26.39 -9.10
N LEU A 180 -12.62 27.62 -8.63
CA LEU A 180 -12.10 28.82 -9.28
C LEU A 180 -10.58 28.78 -9.40
N ILE A 181 -9.85 28.37 -8.36
CA ILE A 181 -8.40 28.21 -8.41
C ILE A 181 -7.97 27.22 -9.50
N GLY A 182 -8.65 26.07 -9.60
CA GLY A 182 -8.38 25.08 -10.66
C GLY A 182 -8.65 25.61 -12.07
N VAL A 183 -9.74 26.37 -12.26
CA VAL A 183 -10.07 27.01 -13.55
C VAL A 183 -9.02 28.05 -13.92
N VAL A 184 -8.64 28.92 -12.99
CA VAL A 184 -7.67 30.01 -13.22
C VAL A 184 -6.30 29.46 -13.60
N ILE A 185 -5.80 28.47 -12.85
CA ILE A 185 -4.50 27.86 -13.13
C ILE A 185 -4.53 27.12 -14.49
N GLY A 186 -5.59 26.34 -14.74
CA GLY A 186 -5.77 25.67 -16.02
C GLY A 186 -5.82 26.65 -17.19
N PHE A 187 -6.53 27.77 -17.03
CA PHE A 187 -6.63 28.83 -18.03
C PHE A 187 -5.28 29.46 -18.34
N PHE A 188 -4.51 29.88 -17.33
CA PHE A 188 -3.19 30.49 -17.56
C PHE A 188 -2.18 29.50 -18.14
N ALA A 189 -2.18 28.25 -17.68
CA ALA A 189 -1.29 27.23 -18.23
C ALA A 189 -1.60 26.92 -19.71
N ALA A 190 -2.88 26.78 -20.05
CA ALA A 190 -3.30 26.57 -21.43
C ALA A 190 -3.06 27.81 -22.31
N LEU A 191 -3.23 29.02 -21.78
CA LEU A 191 -2.92 30.27 -22.48
C LEU A 191 -1.42 30.38 -22.80
N ILE A 192 -0.55 30.10 -21.81
CA ILE A 192 0.91 30.10 -22.01
C ILE A 192 1.32 29.04 -23.02
N GLY A 193 0.77 27.82 -22.91
CA GLY A 193 1.00 26.76 -23.89
C GLY A 193 0.53 27.15 -25.30
N SER A 194 -0.65 27.75 -25.41
CA SER A 194 -1.22 28.22 -26.67
C SER A 194 -0.36 29.32 -27.32
N ILE A 195 0.10 30.31 -26.55
CA ILE A 195 0.96 31.38 -27.05
C ILE A 195 2.30 30.82 -27.51
N LEU A 196 2.87 29.88 -26.75
CA LEU A 196 4.12 29.22 -27.10
C LEU A 196 4.00 28.46 -28.43
N VAL A 197 2.92 27.70 -28.62
CA VAL A 197 2.67 26.97 -29.88
C VAL A 197 2.52 27.93 -31.06
N VAL A 198 1.78 29.02 -30.91
CA VAL A 198 1.61 30.03 -31.99
C VAL A 198 2.93 30.75 -32.30
N ALA A 199 3.73 31.09 -31.28
CA ALA A 199 5.03 31.74 -31.47
C ALA A 199 6.05 30.83 -32.18
N LEU A 200 6.03 29.52 -31.89
CA LEU A 200 6.89 28.52 -32.52
C LEU A 200 6.39 28.04 -33.88
N ALA A 201 5.12 28.29 -34.24
CA ALA A 201 4.54 27.88 -35.52
C ALA A 201 5.12 28.63 -36.74
N GLY A 202 5.84 29.74 -36.53
CA GLY A 202 6.60 30.42 -37.59
C GLY A 202 7.88 29.68 -38.00
N VAL A 203 8.35 28.73 -37.19
CA VAL A 203 9.47 27.85 -37.52
C VAL A 203 8.86 26.56 -38.10
N PRO A 204 9.33 26.05 -39.26
CA PRO A 204 8.77 24.87 -39.92
C PRO A 204 9.00 23.59 -39.09
N PHE A 205 9.50 22.49 -39.66
CA PHE A 205 9.62 21.16 -39.01
C PHE A 205 10.08 21.18 -37.54
N LEU A 206 10.97 22.09 -37.15
CA LEU A 206 11.47 22.26 -35.79
C LEU A 206 10.42 22.86 -34.81
N GLY A 207 9.60 23.82 -35.23
CA GLY A 207 8.54 24.40 -34.39
C GLY A 207 7.47 23.39 -34.03
N LEU A 208 7.14 22.51 -34.98
CA LEU A 208 6.21 21.41 -34.78
C LEU A 208 6.74 20.37 -33.77
N PHE A 209 8.02 19.98 -33.89
CA PHE A 209 8.63 19.00 -33.00
C PHE A 209 8.69 19.50 -31.55
N LEU A 210 9.02 20.78 -31.37
CA LEU A 210 9.06 21.44 -30.06
C LEU A 210 7.66 21.61 -29.46
N ALA A 211 6.64 21.89 -30.27
CA ALA A 211 5.25 21.91 -29.82
C ALA A 211 4.80 20.53 -29.31
N MET A 212 5.14 19.44 -30.02
CA MET A 212 4.75 18.10 -29.60
C MET A 212 5.46 17.63 -28.31
N MET A 213 6.73 18.00 -28.15
CA MET A 213 7.51 17.69 -26.93
C MET A 213 7.11 18.54 -25.71
N SER A 214 6.54 19.73 -25.92
CA SER A 214 6.14 20.61 -24.81
C SER A 214 4.80 20.20 -24.16
N ALA A 215 3.95 19.44 -24.85
CA ALA A 215 2.63 19.03 -24.34
C ALA A 215 2.69 18.21 -23.05
N PRO A 216 3.49 17.10 -22.97
CA PRO A 216 3.60 16.30 -21.75
C PRO A 216 4.21 17.09 -20.59
N LEU A 217 5.14 18.00 -20.89
CA LEU A 217 5.80 18.83 -19.90
C LEU A 217 4.81 19.82 -19.28
N MET A 218 4.04 20.52 -20.13
CA MET A 218 3.00 21.46 -19.66
C MET A 218 1.88 20.75 -18.92
N GLY A 219 1.39 19.61 -19.43
CA GLY A 219 0.38 18.81 -18.74
C GLY A 219 0.83 18.34 -17.36
N ALA A 220 2.08 17.85 -17.24
CA ALA A 220 2.65 17.44 -15.96
C ALA A 220 2.83 18.61 -14.98
N LEU A 221 3.23 19.78 -15.49
CA LEU A 221 3.49 20.97 -14.68
C LEU A 221 2.17 21.57 -14.17
N THR A 222 1.12 21.58 -14.99
CA THR A 222 -0.21 22.04 -14.61
C THR A 222 -0.81 21.18 -13.50
N VAL A 223 -0.74 19.84 -13.65
CA VAL A 223 -1.23 18.91 -12.62
C VAL A 223 -0.45 19.08 -11.32
N ARG A 224 0.88 19.20 -11.37
CA ARG A 224 1.70 19.40 -10.16
C ARG A 224 1.34 20.68 -9.41
N ILE A 225 1.20 21.81 -10.11
CA ILE A 225 0.84 23.09 -9.50
C ILE A 225 -0.56 23.02 -8.86
N VAL A 226 -1.51 22.42 -9.57
CA VAL A 226 -2.89 22.25 -9.09
C VAL A 226 -2.93 21.32 -7.87
N GLU A 227 -2.19 20.22 -7.88
CA GLU A 227 -2.09 19.32 -6.72
C GLU A 227 -1.42 19.99 -5.52
N GLN A 228 -0.34 20.75 -5.74
CA GLN A 228 0.38 21.47 -4.67
C GLN A 228 -0.50 22.49 -3.97
N LEU A 229 -1.35 23.21 -4.72
CA LEU A 229 -2.18 24.30 -4.19
C LEU A 229 -3.50 23.84 -3.59
N THR A 230 -4.07 22.72 -4.05
CA THR A 230 -5.43 22.34 -3.66
C THR A 230 -5.47 21.15 -2.69
N HIS A 231 -4.43 20.32 -2.65
CA HIS A 231 -4.29 19.14 -1.76
C HIS A 231 -5.49 18.17 -1.71
N LYS A 232 -6.41 18.28 -2.69
CA LYS A 232 -7.68 17.56 -2.76
C LYS A 232 -7.75 16.78 -4.08
N ARG A 233 -8.19 15.52 -4.02
CA ARG A 233 -8.35 14.65 -5.20
C ARG A 233 -9.84 14.31 -5.39
N GLY A 234 -10.39 14.52 -6.58
CA GLY A 234 -11.80 14.19 -6.87
C GLY A 234 -12.29 14.60 -8.27
N ARG A 235 -13.43 14.02 -8.68
CA ARG A 235 -14.05 14.21 -10.02
C ARG A 235 -14.49 15.66 -10.31
N ALA A 236 -14.93 16.40 -9.29
CA ALA A 236 -15.32 17.80 -9.45
C ALA A 236 -14.12 18.70 -9.80
N MET A 237 -12.94 18.37 -9.29
CA MET A 237 -11.70 19.09 -9.58
C MET A 237 -11.13 18.74 -10.96
N GLN A 238 -11.37 17.52 -11.45
CA GLN A 238 -11.11 17.16 -12.85
C GLN A 238 -11.96 18.01 -13.81
N ALA A 239 -13.24 18.21 -13.48
CA ALA A 239 -14.13 19.03 -14.30
C ALA A 239 -13.71 20.51 -14.33
N SER A 240 -13.32 21.10 -13.19
CA SER A 240 -12.88 22.50 -13.14
C SER A 240 -11.57 22.74 -13.91
N VAL A 241 -10.59 21.85 -13.76
CA VAL A 241 -9.32 21.93 -14.52
C VAL A 241 -9.58 21.74 -16.02
N GLY A 242 -10.45 20.80 -16.40
CA GLY A 242 -10.85 20.59 -17.80
C GLY A 242 -11.52 21.81 -18.43
N VAL A 243 -12.41 22.49 -17.70
CA VAL A 243 -13.05 23.74 -18.15
C VAL A 243 -12.01 24.85 -18.32
N GLY A 244 -11.09 25.01 -17.37
CA GLY A 244 -10.01 26.01 -17.47
C GLY A 244 -9.09 25.77 -18.68
N LEU A 245 -8.69 24.51 -18.90
CA LEU A 245 -7.88 24.10 -20.05
C LEU A 245 -8.60 24.36 -21.38
N GLY A 246 -9.89 24.04 -21.45
CA GLY A 246 -10.71 24.26 -22.64
C GLY A 246 -10.85 25.74 -22.98
N LEU A 247 -11.09 26.59 -21.97
CA LEU A 247 -11.17 28.04 -22.13
C LEU A 247 -9.83 28.65 -22.56
N GLY A 248 -8.71 28.20 -21.97
CA GLY A 248 -7.38 28.70 -22.32
C GLY A 248 -6.88 28.26 -23.70
N ALA A 249 -7.49 27.21 -24.29
CA ALA A 249 -7.17 26.72 -25.63
C ALA A 249 -7.94 27.44 -26.77
N LEU A 250 -8.81 28.40 -26.45
CA LEU A 250 -9.53 29.21 -27.44
C LEU A 250 -8.64 29.89 -28.50
N PRO A 251 -7.43 30.41 -28.19
CA PRO A 251 -6.57 31.02 -29.20
C PRO A 251 -6.02 30.01 -30.22
N LEU A 252 -5.82 28.75 -29.83
CA LEU A 252 -5.46 27.66 -30.75
C LEU A 252 -6.58 27.32 -31.73
N PHE A 253 -7.84 27.47 -31.32
CA PHE A 253 -8.98 27.32 -32.22
C PHE A 253 -8.98 28.40 -33.31
N GLY A 254 -8.69 29.65 -32.96
CA GLY A 254 -8.52 30.74 -33.92
C GLY A 254 -7.37 30.49 -34.90
N PHE A 255 -6.23 30.02 -34.40
CA PHE A 255 -5.08 29.65 -35.23
C PHE A 255 -5.37 28.43 -36.13
N GLY A 256 -6.15 27.47 -35.65
CA GLY A 256 -6.64 26.33 -36.43
C GLY A 256 -7.54 26.76 -37.59
N VAL A 257 -8.42 27.75 -37.40
CA VAL A 257 -9.24 28.31 -38.50
C VAL A 257 -8.37 28.99 -39.56
N ILE A 258 -7.30 29.69 -39.16
CA ILE A 258 -6.32 30.29 -40.09
C ILE A 258 -5.55 29.19 -40.85
N ALA A 259 -5.21 28.08 -40.19
CA ALA A 259 -4.59 26.91 -40.81
C ALA A 259 -5.55 26.19 -41.79
N LEU A 260 -6.87 26.18 -41.51
CA LEU A 260 -7.90 25.64 -42.39
C LEU A 260 -8.03 26.44 -43.68
N LEU A 261 -8.03 27.78 -43.57
CA LEU A 261 -8.11 28.69 -44.72
C LEU A 261 -6.86 28.67 -45.60
N SER A 262 -5.70 28.30 -45.05
CA SER A 262 -4.43 28.19 -45.78
C SER A 262 -4.16 26.79 -46.37
N GLY A 263 -5.10 25.83 -46.21
CA GLY A 263 -4.93 24.47 -46.72
C GLY A 263 -3.91 23.63 -45.95
N ALA A 264 -3.47 24.08 -44.78
CA ALA A 264 -2.51 23.39 -43.92
C ALA A 264 -3.19 22.25 -43.11
N VAL A 265 -3.77 21.27 -43.82
CA VAL A 265 -4.52 20.13 -43.26
C VAL A 265 -3.69 19.35 -42.24
N LEU A 266 -2.38 19.22 -42.48
CA LEU A 266 -1.44 18.58 -41.56
C LEU A 266 -1.33 19.33 -40.22
N GLN A 267 -1.35 20.65 -40.24
CA GLN A 267 -1.25 21.49 -39.04
C GLN A 267 -2.52 21.42 -38.19
N LEU A 268 -3.69 21.32 -38.82
CA LEU A 268 -4.95 21.06 -38.13
C LEU A 268 -4.99 19.69 -37.44
N LEU A 269 -4.55 18.64 -38.13
CA LEU A 269 -4.48 17.29 -37.55
C LEU A 269 -3.55 17.25 -36.33
N LEU A 270 -2.44 17.98 -36.38
CA LEU A 270 -1.45 18.03 -35.31
C LEU A 270 -1.91 18.88 -34.13
N ILE A 271 -2.61 20.00 -34.35
CA ILE A 271 -3.25 20.78 -33.28
C ILE A 271 -4.34 19.93 -32.58
N GLY A 272 -5.15 19.21 -33.36
CA GLY A 272 -6.16 18.28 -32.83
C GLY A 272 -5.55 17.16 -31.98
N LEU A 273 -4.46 16.56 -32.46
CA LEU A 273 -3.71 15.52 -31.73
C LEU A 273 -3.09 16.07 -30.44
N TRP A 274 -2.54 17.29 -30.48
CA TRP A 274 -1.95 17.95 -29.31
C TRP A 274 -2.98 18.21 -28.22
N MET A 275 -4.16 18.72 -28.60
CA MET A 275 -5.29 18.91 -27.68
C MET A 275 -5.77 17.60 -27.08
N ALA A 276 -5.90 16.54 -27.90
CA ALA A 276 -6.30 15.23 -27.43
C ALA A 276 -5.31 14.66 -26.40
N LEU A 277 -4.00 14.74 -26.68
CA LEU A 277 -2.97 14.27 -25.76
C LEU A 277 -2.92 15.10 -24.46
N LEU A 278 -3.08 16.41 -24.55
CA LEU A 278 -3.10 17.31 -23.38
C LEU A 278 -4.31 17.02 -22.48
N ILE A 279 -5.49 16.78 -23.05
CA ILE A 279 -6.70 16.42 -22.30
C ILE A 279 -6.56 15.02 -21.68
N VAL A 280 -6.11 14.02 -22.45
CA VAL A 280 -5.97 12.63 -21.97
C VAL A 280 -4.94 12.55 -20.85
N THR A 281 -3.79 13.20 -20.99
CA THR A 281 -2.74 13.19 -19.96
C THR A 281 -3.17 13.89 -18.68
N ALA A 282 -3.85 15.04 -18.78
CA ALA A 282 -4.42 15.73 -17.63
C ALA A 282 -5.47 14.88 -16.91
N VAL A 283 -6.40 14.27 -17.65
CA VAL A 283 -7.51 13.48 -17.07
C VAL A 283 -7.01 12.14 -16.50
N ALA A 284 -6.09 11.46 -17.18
CA ALA A 284 -5.58 10.16 -16.74
C ALA A 284 -4.75 10.24 -15.45
N ARG A 285 -4.01 11.34 -15.24
CA ARG A 285 -3.21 11.55 -14.02
C ARG A 285 -3.98 12.08 -12.83
N LEU A 286 -5.14 12.68 -13.06
CA LEU A 286 -6.00 13.20 -11.99
C LEU A 286 -6.99 12.14 -11.45
N ARG A 287 -7.04 10.92 -12.02
CA ARG A 287 -7.80 9.77 -11.50
C ARG A 287 -7.12 9.16 -10.28
#